data_AF-A0A398CQQ0-F1
#
_entry.id   AF-A0A398CQQ0-F1
#
_cell.length_a   1.000
_cell.length_b   1.000
_cell.length_c   1.000
_cell.angle_alpha   90.00
_cell.angle_beta   90.00
_cell.angle_gamma   90.00
#
_symmetry.space_group_name_H-M   'P 1'
#
loop_
_entity.id
_entity.type
_entity.pdbx_description
1 polymer ?
#
loop_
_entity_poly.entity_id
_entity_poly.type
_entity_poly.pdbx_seq_one_letter_code
_entity_poly.pdbx_strand_id
1 'polypeptide(L)'
;MISPDTSVVLPGPWPHPPVFPYLVTRLVAALYHVMVLPTIGEEALLAVAISQALANELDTCLVLGPDRCIYLTNGQCRLSSSIPTDGILMTGSLKPSRRVSAWMPTDATYPARVAILAESISSHPVSGAIMGDLTKGGRQATAEDLTRLGGLDAGAPGVPNGLVLCPVCHEYHGECLDPSPVFQGREMTVHCLCDNGNRCARCGGRLSERKLNANYYKPADGNIWHVPGFAALGHQCVPGDAMVS
;
A
#
# COMPACT_ATOMS: atom_id res chain seq x y z
N MET A 1 0.33 -16.21 -26.33
CA MET A 1 1.48 -16.67 -25.54
C MET A 1 2.22 -15.44 -25.03
N ILE A 2 1.92 -15.02 -23.80
CA ILE A 2 2.72 -14.00 -23.12
C ILE A 2 3.84 -14.78 -22.44
N SER A 3 5.09 -14.38 -22.68
CA SER A 3 6.26 -14.98 -22.04
C SER A 3 6.08 -14.96 -20.52
N PRO A 4 6.28 -16.07 -19.80
CA PRO A 4 6.17 -16.11 -18.34
C PRO A 4 7.32 -15.38 -17.62
N ASP A 5 8.23 -14.76 -18.37
CA ASP A 5 9.45 -14.15 -17.85
C ASP A 5 9.40 -12.62 -17.95
N THR A 6 8.40 -12.01 -17.29
CA THR A 6 8.49 -10.60 -16.87
C THR A 6 9.08 -10.57 -15.47
N SER A 7 10.34 -10.99 -15.34
CA SER A 7 11.15 -10.64 -14.18
C SER A 7 11.23 -9.10 -14.15
N VAL A 8 10.44 -8.47 -13.28
CA VAL A 8 10.60 -7.05 -12.97
C VAL A 8 12.01 -6.93 -12.39
N VAL A 9 12.92 -6.32 -13.14
CA VAL A 9 14.21 -5.93 -12.61
C VAL A 9 13.93 -4.85 -11.59
N LEU A 10 13.85 -5.24 -10.32
CA LEU A 10 13.83 -4.30 -9.22
C LEU A 10 15.13 -3.50 -9.31
N PRO A 11 15.09 -2.17 -9.14
CA PRO A 11 16.33 -1.41 -8.99
C PRO A 11 17.17 -2.08 -7.89
N GLY A 12 18.48 -2.19 -8.12
CA GLY A 12 19.40 -2.74 -7.11
C GLY A 12 19.21 -2.09 -5.74
N PRO A 13 19.70 -2.72 -4.66
CA PRO A 13 19.40 -2.28 -3.30
C PRO A 13 19.69 -0.79 -3.13
N TRP A 14 18.66 -0.01 -2.81
CA TRP A 14 18.80 1.39 -2.48
C TRP A 14 19.59 1.51 -1.18
N PRO A 15 20.66 2.33 -1.12
CA PRO A 15 21.26 2.65 0.16
C PRO A 15 20.21 3.37 1.02
N HIS A 16 20.06 2.93 2.26
CA HIS A 16 19.17 3.61 3.20
C HIS A 16 19.56 5.08 3.33
N PRO A 17 18.57 5.99 3.49
CA PRO A 17 18.87 7.37 3.80
C PRO A 17 19.79 7.43 5.02
N PRO A 18 20.85 8.25 5.01
CA PRO A 18 21.78 8.38 6.13
C PRO A 18 21.17 9.20 7.29
N VAL A 19 19.84 9.20 7.42
CA VAL A 19 19.08 9.96 8.41
C VAL A 19 18.17 9.01 9.16
N PHE A 20 18.17 9.11 10.49
CA PHE A 20 17.32 8.31 11.38
C PHE A 20 16.68 9.20 12.43
N PRO A 21 15.50 8.85 12.98
CA PRO A 21 14.63 7.74 12.57
C PRO A 21 13.73 8.07 11.37
N TYR A 22 13.18 7.07 10.70
CA TYR A 22 12.21 7.24 9.60
C TYR A 22 11.25 6.05 9.45
N LEU A 23 10.14 6.27 8.75
CA LEU A 23 9.24 5.23 8.28
C LEU A 23 9.51 4.88 6.83
N VAL A 24 9.40 3.60 6.49
CA VAL A 24 9.30 3.07 5.12
C VAL A 24 7.95 2.40 4.98
N THR A 25 7.04 2.98 4.20
CA THR A 25 5.72 2.43 3.92
C THR A 25 5.71 1.81 2.52
N ARG A 26 5.40 0.53 2.41
CA ARG A 26 5.28 -0.16 1.12
C ARG A 26 3.99 0.24 0.44
N LEU A 27 4.08 0.87 -0.74
CA LEU A 27 2.92 1.19 -1.58
C LEU A 27 2.60 0.02 -2.49
N VAL A 28 3.59 -0.46 -3.24
CA VAL A 28 3.56 -1.71 -4.01
C VAL A 28 4.91 -2.42 -3.82
N ALA A 29 5.06 -3.66 -4.29
CA ALA A 29 6.29 -4.44 -4.10
C ALA A 29 7.58 -3.69 -4.46
N ALA A 30 7.53 -2.86 -5.51
CA ALA A 30 8.69 -2.12 -6.02
C ALA A 30 8.71 -0.62 -5.66
N LEU A 31 7.80 -0.13 -4.80
CA LEU A 31 7.70 1.30 -4.47
C LEU A 31 7.41 1.52 -2.99
N TYR A 32 8.28 2.29 -2.35
CA TYR A 32 8.23 2.61 -0.94
C TYR A 32 8.16 4.13 -0.73
N HIS A 33 7.28 4.57 0.16
CA HIS A 33 7.25 5.94 0.67
C HIS A 33 8.10 6.03 1.94
N VAL A 34 8.99 7.01 1.99
CA VAL A 34 9.91 7.26 3.09
C VAL A 34 9.56 8.57 3.78
N MET A 35 9.51 8.55 5.10
CA MET A 35 9.15 9.70 5.92
C MET A 35 10.08 9.81 7.13
N VAL A 36 10.90 10.86 7.18
CA VAL A 36 11.72 11.16 8.37
C VAL A 36 10.82 11.43 9.56
N LEU A 37 11.20 10.89 10.71
CA LEU A 37 10.55 11.09 12.00
C LEU A 37 11.45 11.97 12.90
N PRO A 38 10.86 12.68 13.88
CA PRO A 38 11.63 13.46 14.84
C PRO A 38 12.48 12.56 15.75
N THR A 39 13.50 13.12 16.36
CA THR A 39 14.35 12.43 17.34
C THR A 39 13.67 12.47 18.70
N ILE A 40 12.74 11.54 18.91
CA ILE A 40 11.98 11.38 20.16
C ILE A 40 12.18 9.96 20.72
N GLY A 41 11.69 9.72 21.94
CA GLY A 41 11.74 8.40 22.55
C GLY A 41 11.10 7.32 21.68
N GLU A 42 11.67 6.11 21.72
CA GLU A 42 11.27 5.01 20.85
C GLU A 42 9.80 4.62 20.98
N GLU A 43 9.25 4.63 22.20
CA GLU A 43 7.82 4.39 22.43
C GLU A 43 6.94 5.38 21.66
N ALA A 44 7.34 6.65 21.63
CA ALA A 44 6.63 7.69 20.89
C ALA A 44 6.80 7.52 19.37
N LEU A 45 7.97 7.07 18.90
CA LEU A 45 8.19 6.70 17.49
C LEU A 45 7.30 5.53 17.07
N LEU A 46 7.22 4.50 17.91
CA LEU A 46 6.39 3.33 17.66
C LEU A 46 4.91 3.70 17.63
N ALA A 47 4.45 4.57 18.55
CA ALA A 47 3.08 5.09 18.53
C ALA A 47 2.75 5.83 17.22
N VAL A 48 3.69 6.64 16.70
CA VAL A 48 3.54 7.30 15.40
C VAL A 48 3.48 6.27 14.27
N ALA A 49 4.35 5.26 14.28
CA ALA A 49 4.39 4.20 13.27
C ALA A 49 3.10 3.36 13.25
N ILE A 50 2.61 2.94 14.43
CA ILE A 50 1.35 2.21 14.58
C ILE A 50 0.19 3.04 14.06
N SER A 51 0.09 4.31 14.47
CA SER A 51 -0.96 5.21 14.00
C SER A 51 -0.92 5.38 12.48
N GLN A 52 0.27 5.49 11.89
CA GLN A 52 0.43 5.58 10.45
C GLN A 52 -0.06 4.30 9.74
N ALA A 53 0.43 3.13 10.16
CA ALA A 53 0.15 1.83 9.55
C ALA A 53 -1.34 1.43 9.69
N LEU A 54 -1.94 1.70 10.85
CA LEU A 54 -3.37 1.41 11.06
C LEU A 54 -4.26 2.33 10.22
N ALA A 55 -3.91 3.61 10.11
CA ALA A 55 -4.74 4.54 9.35
C ALA A 55 -4.70 4.24 7.84
N ASN A 56 -3.52 3.96 7.29
CA ASN A 56 -3.38 3.72 5.85
C ASN A 56 -3.62 2.25 5.46
N GLU A 57 -3.61 1.31 6.41
CA GLU A 57 -3.60 -0.15 6.17
C GLU A 57 -2.49 -0.59 5.19
N LEU A 58 -1.30 0.01 5.31
CA LEU A 58 -0.13 -0.31 4.49
C LEU A 58 1.00 -0.82 5.38
N ASP A 59 1.71 -1.82 4.87
CA ASP A 59 2.89 -2.35 5.54
C ASP A 59 3.93 -1.24 5.74
N THR A 60 4.30 -1.05 6.99
CA THR A 60 5.17 0.05 7.42
C THR A 60 6.32 -0.50 8.22
N CYS A 61 7.53 -0.02 7.97
CA CYS A 61 8.72 -0.35 8.71
C CYS A 61 9.24 0.92 9.40
N LEU A 62 9.34 0.89 10.73
CA LEU A 62 10.00 1.92 11.52
C LEU A 62 11.49 1.61 11.59
N VAL A 63 12.31 2.47 10.99
CA VAL A 63 13.76 2.32 10.97
C VAL A 63 14.38 3.22 12.02
N LEU A 64 15.10 2.60 12.96
CA LEU A 64 15.71 3.25 14.12
C LEU A 64 17.23 3.43 13.96
N GLY A 65 17.85 2.64 13.10
CA GLY A 65 19.28 2.63 12.84
C GLY A 65 19.63 1.76 11.64
N PRO A 66 20.93 1.55 11.35
CA PRO A 66 21.38 0.83 10.16
C PRO A 66 21.03 -0.66 10.15
N ASP A 67 20.86 -1.27 11.33
CA ASP A 67 20.64 -2.70 11.54
C ASP A 67 19.45 -2.95 12.49
N ARG A 68 18.58 -1.95 12.66
CA ARG A 68 17.47 -2.01 13.61
C ARG A 68 16.21 -1.36 13.07
N CYS A 69 15.19 -2.19 12.88
CA CYS A 69 13.86 -1.75 12.47
C CYS A 69 12.74 -2.58 13.10
N ILE A 70 11.52 -2.06 13.03
CA ILE A 70 10.30 -2.71 13.50
C ILE A 70 9.32 -2.73 12.33
N TYR A 71 8.92 -3.91 11.88
CA TYR A 71 7.85 -4.07 10.88
C TYR A 71 6.49 -4.02 11.54
N LEU A 72 5.57 -3.30 10.91
CA LEU A 72 4.16 -3.21 11.21
C LEU A 72 3.37 -3.75 10.01
N THR A 73 2.86 -4.97 10.16
CA THR A 73 2.10 -5.68 9.12
C THR A 73 0.86 -6.27 9.77
N ASN A 74 -0.31 -5.98 9.20
CA ASN A 74 -1.61 -6.49 9.71
C ASN A 74 -1.79 -6.26 11.23
N GLY A 75 -1.37 -5.10 11.73
CA GLY A 75 -1.44 -4.74 13.15
C GLY A 75 -0.42 -5.44 14.06
N GLN A 76 0.44 -6.31 13.52
CA GLN A 76 1.49 -7.00 14.27
C GLN A 76 2.82 -6.27 14.16
N CYS A 77 3.55 -6.17 15.28
CA CYS A 77 4.88 -5.60 15.34
C CYS A 77 5.95 -6.71 15.39
N ARG A 78 6.99 -6.60 14.57
CA ARG A 78 8.11 -7.54 14.55
C ARG A 78 9.45 -6.83 14.44
N LEU A 79 10.34 -7.04 15.41
CA LEU A 79 11.72 -6.55 15.36
C LEU A 79 12.49 -7.26 14.25
N SER A 80 13.34 -6.53 13.54
CA SER A 80 14.18 -7.03 12.46
C SER A 80 15.46 -6.19 12.33
N SER A 81 16.48 -6.76 11.69
CA SER A 81 17.67 -6.05 11.21
C SER A 81 17.68 -5.84 9.70
N SER A 82 16.79 -6.53 8.97
CA SER A 82 16.60 -6.34 7.53
C SER A 82 15.64 -5.17 7.29
N ILE A 83 16.10 -4.10 6.68
CA ILE A 83 15.27 -2.98 6.27
C ILE A 83 14.94 -3.13 4.76
N PRO A 84 13.75 -2.74 4.27
CA PRO A 84 13.43 -2.86 2.84
C PRO A 84 14.32 -1.96 1.98
N THR A 85 15.07 -2.55 1.03
CA THR A 85 15.99 -1.86 0.11
C THR A 85 15.68 -2.11 -1.37
N ASP A 86 14.80 -3.05 -1.68
CA ASP A 86 14.61 -3.66 -2.99
C ASP A 86 13.60 -2.92 -3.89
N GLY A 87 13.49 -1.60 -3.75
CA GLY A 87 12.52 -0.84 -4.53
C GLY A 87 12.81 0.66 -4.62
N ILE A 88 11.95 1.34 -5.35
CA ILE A 88 12.03 2.78 -5.58
C ILE A 88 11.62 3.49 -4.30
N LEU A 89 12.44 4.42 -3.85
CA LEU A 89 12.12 5.29 -2.73
C LEU A 89 11.49 6.59 -3.23
N MET A 90 10.47 7.06 -2.51
CA MET A 90 9.89 8.38 -2.71
C MET A 90 9.53 9.02 -1.38
N THR A 91 9.31 10.33 -1.35
CA THR A 91 8.91 11.03 -0.12
C THR A 91 7.87 12.13 -0.39
N GLY A 92 7.31 12.72 0.66
CA GLY A 92 6.43 13.89 0.57
C GLY A 92 4.96 13.63 0.23
N SER A 93 4.62 12.50 -0.39
CA SER A 93 3.23 12.20 -0.78
C SER A 93 2.33 11.77 0.39
N LEU A 94 2.64 10.68 1.09
CA LEU A 94 1.93 10.33 2.32
C LEU A 94 2.26 11.33 3.42
N LYS A 95 1.26 11.67 4.23
CA LYS A 95 1.38 12.66 5.29
C LYS A 95 1.50 11.96 6.65
N PRO A 96 2.37 12.48 7.55
CA PRO A 96 2.52 11.94 8.89
C PRO A 96 1.22 12.06 9.67
N SER A 97 0.96 11.06 10.53
CA SER A 97 -0.16 11.07 11.49
C SER A 97 -0.16 12.30 12.41
N ARG A 98 1.01 12.88 12.69
CA ARG A 98 1.17 14.13 13.42
C ARG A 98 1.66 15.27 12.52
N ARG A 99 1.27 16.50 12.83
CA ARG A 99 1.76 17.68 12.10
C ARG A 99 3.26 17.89 12.37
N VAL A 100 4.01 18.19 11.31
CA VAL A 100 5.44 18.56 11.40
C VAL A 100 5.69 19.72 12.36
N SER A 101 4.77 20.68 12.42
CA SER A 101 4.86 21.81 13.35
C SER A 101 4.87 21.39 14.83
N ALA A 102 4.34 20.21 15.16
CA ALA A 102 4.41 19.66 16.51
C ALA A 102 5.80 19.12 16.87
N TRP A 103 6.66 18.88 15.88
CA TRP A 103 7.99 18.30 16.06
C TRP A 103 9.10 19.34 16.07
N MET A 104 9.00 20.37 15.22
CA MET A 104 10.05 21.40 15.06
C MET A 104 10.52 22.04 16.38
N PRO A 105 9.67 22.34 17.38
CA PRO A 105 10.14 22.90 18.65
C PRO A 105 11.00 21.93 19.47
N THR A 106 10.85 20.63 19.25
CA THR A 106 11.49 19.56 20.03
C THR A 106 12.66 18.90 19.31
N ASP A 107 12.79 19.12 18.00
CA ASP A 107 13.90 18.62 17.18
C ASP A 107 14.28 19.63 16.10
N ALA A 108 15.27 20.46 16.40
CA ALA A 108 15.80 21.46 15.47
C ALA A 108 16.52 20.83 14.25
N THR A 109 16.92 19.56 14.32
CA THR A 109 17.62 18.86 13.23
C THR A 109 16.65 18.30 12.18
N TYR A 110 15.36 18.18 12.53
CA TYR A 110 14.34 17.56 11.68
C TYR A 110 14.30 18.14 10.25
N PRO A 111 14.28 19.47 10.03
CA PRO A 111 14.26 20.02 8.67
C PRO A 111 15.49 19.65 7.85
N ALA A 112 16.68 19.64 8.47
CA ALA A 112 17.92 19.25 7.80
C ALA A 112 17.90 17.77 7.39
N ARG A 113 17.40 16.89 8.26
CA ARG A 113 17.26 15.46 7.96
C ARG A 113 16.26 15.20 6.83
N VAL A 114 15.15 15.95 6.78
CA VAL A 114 14.19 15.90 5.65
C VAL A 114 14.85 16.34 4.34
N ALA A 115 15.67 17.40 4.36
CA ALA A 115 16.40 17.86 3.18
C ALA A 115 17.40 16.80 2.66
N ILE A 116 18.17 16.18 3.57
CA ILE A 116 19.09 15.09 3.24
C ILE A 116 18.35 13.90 2.61
N LEU A 117 17.18 13.52 3.14
CA LEU A 117 16.35 12.47 2.52
C LEU A 117 15.95 12.85 1.09
N ALA A 118 15.46 14.07 0.88
CA ALA A 118 15.01 14.53 -0.43
C ALA A 118 16.15 14.54 -1.44
N GLU A 119 17.34 15.01 -1.03
CA GLU A 119 18.56 14.99 -1.86
C GLU A 119 19.04 13.56 -2.16
N SER A 120 18.99 12.66 -1.17
CA SER A 120 19.35 11.26 -1.36
C SER A 120 18.43 10.58 -2.38
N ILE A 121 17.13 10.89 -2.39
CA ILE A 121 16.17 10.34 -3.35
C ILE A 121 16.37 10.96 -4.74
N SER A 122 16.58 12.29 -4.83
CA SER A 122 16.73 12.95 -6.13
C SER A 122 18.06 12.63 -6.84
N SER A 123 19.12 12.36 -6.08
CA SER A 123 20.44 11.98 -6.60
C SER A 123 20.52 10.55 -7.16
N HIS A 124 19.49 9.73 -6.94
CA HIS A 124 19.38 8.36 -7.45
C HIS A 124 18.14 8.22 -8.35
N PRO A 125 18.10 8.91 -9.49
CA PRO A 125 16.95 8.83 -10.40
C PRO A 125 16.79 7.40 -10.90
N VAL A 126 15.65 6.79 -10.60
CA VAL A 126 15.36 5.45 -11.10
C VAL A 126 14.89 5.55 -12.55
N SER A 127 15.61 4.89 -13.46
CA SER A 127 15.14 4.64 -14.82
C SER A 127 14.23 3.41 -14.82
N GLY A 128 12.99 3.54 -15.27
CA GLY A 128 12.06 2.42 -15.39
C GLY A 128 10.60 2.82 -15.21
N ALA A 129 9.69 1.87 -15.38
CA ALA A 129 8.28 2.04 -15.09
C ALA A 129 7.92 1.32 -13.79
N ILE A 130 7.18 1.99 -12.90
CA ILE A 130 6.57 1.34 -11.74
C ILE A 130 5.43 0.49 -12.25
N MET A 131 5.59 -0.83 -12.16
CA MET A 131 4.49 -1.76 -12.36
C MET A 131 3.87 -2.09 -11.00
N GLY A 132 2.54 -2.08 -10.95
CA GLY A 132 1.80 -2.65 -9.82
C GLY A 132 1.93 -4.17 -9.80
N ASP A 133 1.13 -4.82 -8.97
CA ASP A 133 1.05 -6.28 -8.99
C ASP A 133 0.42 -6.75 -10.32
N LEU A 134 1.26 -7.28 -11.21
CA LEU A 134 0.84 -7.82 -12.50
C LEU A 134 -0.05 -9.06 -12.37
N THR A 135 -0.07 -9.70 -11.20
CA THR A 135 -0.95 -10.83 -10.89
C THR A 135 -2.29 -10.41 -10.29
N LYS A 136 -2.48 -9.11 -10.01
CA LYS A 136 -3.63 -8.57 -9.29
C LYS A 136 -3.84 -9.20 -7.89
N GLY A 137 -2.79 -9.73 -7.27
CA GLY A 137 -2.88 -10.51 -6.03
C GLY A 137 -3.48 -11.90 -6.21
N GLY A 138 -3.66 -12.35 -7.44
CA GLY A 138 -4.32 -13.60 -7.77
C GLY A 138 -3.47 -14.83 -7.48
N ARG A 139 -3.98 -15.73 -6.65
CA ARG A 139 -3.34 -17.03 -6.42
C ARG A 139 -3.77 -18.05 -7.47
N GLN A 140 -2.97 -19.10 -7.65
CA GLN A 140 -3.40 -20.23 -8.46
C GLN A 140 -4.63 -20.88 -7.81
N ALA A 141 -5.69 -21.09 -8.59
CA ALA A 141 -6.88 -21.79 -8.11
C ALA A 141 -6.54 -23.27 -7.86
N THR A 142 -7.06 -23.81 -6.76
CA THR A 142 -7.02 -25.26 -6.52
C THR A 142 -8.10 -25.97 -7.32
N ALA A 143 -8.09 -27.31 -7.35
CA ALA A 143 -9.15 -28.08 -8.00
C ALA A 143 -10.54 -27.82 -7.37
N GLU A 144 -10.58 -27.58 -6.05
CA GLU A 144 -11.80 -27.23 -5.34
C GLU A 144 -12.31 -25.84 -5.76
N ASP A 145 -11.41 -24.85 -5.84
CA ASP A 145 -11.75 -23.50 -6.29
C ASP A 145 -12.31 -23.51 -7.72
N LEU A 146 -11.68 -24.26 -8.64
CA LEU A 146 -12.16 -24.41 -10.01
C LEU A 146 -13.58 -24.99 -10.08
N THR A 147 -13.91 -25.91 -9.17
CA THR A 147 -15.24 -26.53 -9.10
C THR A 147 -16.27 -25.57 -8.52
N ARG A 148 -15.91 -24.87 -7.43
CA ARG A 148 -16.79 -23.98 -6.66
C ARG A 148 -17.05 -22.65 -7.35
N LEU A 149 -16.02 -22.07 -7.97
CA LEU A 149 -16.01 -20.71 -8.53
C LEU A 149 -16.08 -20.69 -10.06
N GLY A 150 -16.15 -21.87 -10.69
CA GLY A 150 -16.20 -21.99 -12.15
C GLY A 150 -17.49 -21.42 -12.74
N GLY A 151 -17.36 -20.64 -13.81
CA GLY A 151 -18.50 -20.12 -14.58
C GLY A 151 -19.12 -18.84 -14.03
N LEU A 152 -20.36 -18.59 -14.43
CA LEU A 152 -21.13 -17.39 -14.09
C LEU A 152 -22.28 -17.74 -13.14
N ASP A 153 -22.68 -16.77 -12.34
CA ASP A 153 -23.84 -16.86 -11.46
C ASP A 153 -25.13 -16.94 -12.29
N ALA A 154 -25.92 -17.99 -12.04
CA ALA A 154 -27.18 -18.22 -12.72
C ALA A 154 -28.27 -17.18 -12.36
N GLY A 155 -28.19 -16.59 -11.16
CA GLY A 155 -29.08 -15.55 -10.67
C GLY A 155 -28.64 -14.12 -11.02
N ALA A 156 -27.39 -13.93 -11.47
CA ALA A 156 -26.85 -12.63 -11.85
C ALA A 156 -26.09 -12.72 -13.18
N PRO A 157 -26.78 -12.54 -14.33
CA PRO A 157 -26.17 -12.69 -15.65
C PRO A 157 -24.89 -11.87 -15.82
N GLY A 158 -23.82 -12.54 -16.24
CA GLY A 158 -22.52 -11.93 -16.49
C GLY A 158 -21.63 -11.78 -15.24
N VAL A 159 -22.11 -12.10 -14.04
CA VAL A 159 -21.31 -12.03 -12.80
C VAL A 159 -20.57 -13.35 -12.59
N PRO A 160 -19.26 -13.34 -12.30
CA PRO A 160 -18.53 -14.55 -11.91
C PRO A 160 -19.11 -15.21 -10.66
N ASN A 161 -19.13 -16.55 -10.62
CA ASN A 161 -19.53 -17.29 -9.43
C ASN A 161 -18.67 -16.90 -8.21
N GLY A 162 -19.34 -16.80 -7.05
CA GLY A 162 -18.72 -16.44 -5.77
C GLY A 162 -18.72 -14.94 -5.44
N LEU A 163 -19.06 -14.07 -6.40
CA LEU A 163 -19.30 -12.65 -6.11
C LEU A 163 -20.73 -12.41 -5.66
N VAL A 164 -20.88 -11.62 -4.60
CA VAL A 164 -22.18 -11.21 -4.04
C VAL A 164 -22.22 -9.69 -3.84
N LEU A 165 -23.40 -9.10 -3.89
CA LEU A 165 -23.58 -7.67 -3.62
C LEU A 165 -23.47 -7.39 -2.11
N CYS A 166 -22.65 -6.42 -1.76
CA CYS A 166 -22.59 -5.90 -0.40
C CYS A 166 -23.94 -5.29 -0.01
N PRO A 167 -24.53 -5.64 1.15
CA PRO A 167 -25.83 -5.10 1.58
C PRO A 167 -25.79 -3.61 1.95
N VAL A 168 -24.59 -3.03 2.09
CA VAL A 168 -24.40 -1.63 2.51
C VAL A 168 -24.15 -0.73 1.30
N CYS A 169 -23.14 -1.04 0.49
CA CYS A 169 -22.76 -0.18 -0.64
C CYS A 169 -23.22 -0.69 -2.00
N HIS A 170 -23.85 -1.88 -2.07
CA HIS A 170 -24.32 -2.50 -3.30
C HIS A 170 -23.24 -2.70 -4.38
N GLU A 171 -21.99 -2.86 -3.95
CA GLU A 171 -20.87 -3.24 -4.83
C GLU A 171 -20.53 -4.70 -4.58
N TYR A 172 -19.98 -5.37 -5.60
CA TYR A 172 -19.62 -6.78 -5.49
C TYR A 172 -18.42 -6.99 -4.57
N HIS A 173 -18.43 -8.09 -3.83
CA HIS A 173 -17.29 -8.63 -3.09
C HIS A 173 -17.34 -10.16 -3.06
N GLY A 174 -16.22 -10.79 -2.68
CA GLY A 174 -16.10 -12.24 -2.57
C GLY A 174 -14.85 -12.77 -3.26
N GLU A 175 -14.83 -14.08 -3.47
CA GLU A 175 -13.78 -14.78 -4.21
C GLU A 175 -14.37 -15.27 -5.53
N CYS A 176 -13.62 -15.15 -6.62
CA CYS A 176 -14.03 -15.71 -7.91
C CYS A 176 -12.81 -16.03 -8.78
N LEU A 177 -13.03 -16.72 -9.90
CA LEU A 177 -12.00 -16.86 -10.93
C LEU A 177 -11.97 -15.60 -11.80
N ASP A 178 -10.78 -15.12 -12.16
CA ASP A 178 -10.66 -13.98 -13.07
C ASP A 178 -11.24 -14.35 -14.45
N PRO A 179 -12.22 -13.59 -14.97
CA PRO A 179 -12.83 -13.87 -16.28
C PRO A 179 -11.88 -13.57 -17.45
N SER A 180 -10.79 -12.84 -17.22
CA SER A 180 -9.80 -12.51 -18.25
C SER A 180 -9.01 -13.74 -18.70
N PRO A 181 -8.84 -13.95 -20.02
CA PRO A 181 -7.99 -15.03 -20.53
C PRO A 181 -6.54 -14.98 -20.04
N VAL A 182 -6.03 -13.79 -19.70
CA VAL A 182 -4.65 -13.60 -19.21
C VAL A 182 -4.45 -14.21 -17.82
N PHE A 183 -5.51 -14.23 -17.01
CA PHE A 183 -5.49 -14.70 -15.62
C PHE A 183 -6.34 -15.96 -15.44
N GLN A 184 -6.54 -16.73 -16.51
CA GLN A 184 -7.35 -17.93 -16.48
C GLN A 184 -6.88 -18.91 -15.38
N GLY A 185 -7.81 -19.38 -14.56
CA GLY A 185 -7.52 -20.29 -13.45
C GLY A 185 -6.84 -19.62 -12.26
N ARG A 186 -6.83 -18.29 -12.18
CA ARG A 186 -6.45 -17.55 -10.98
C ARG A 186 -7.68 -17.20 -10.17
N GLU A 187 -7.61 -17.46 -8.87
CA GLU A 187 -8.59 -16.96 -7.92
C GLU A 187 -8.22 -15.54 -7.51
N MET A 188 -9.21 -14.66 -7.55
CA MET A 188 -9.12 -13.27 -7.15
C MET A 188 -10.05 -13.02 -5.98
N THR A 189 -9.57 -12.25 -4.99
CA THR A 189 -10.43 -11.64 -3.99
C THR A 189 -10.88 -10.27 -4.49
N VAL A 190 -12.19 -10.05 -4.52
CA VAL A 190 -12.87 -8.81 -4.90
C VAL A 190 -13.40 -8.13 -3.65
N HIS A 191 -13.13 -6.83 -3.54
CA HIS A 191 -13.51 -5.99 -2.41
C HIS A 191 -14.56 -4.96 -2.81
N CYS A 192 -15.55 -4.77 -1.95
CA CYS A 192 -16.52 -3.71 -2.09
C CYS A 192 -15.97 -2.37 -1.55
N LEU A 193 -16.76 -1.30 -1.64
CA LEU A 193 -16.35 0.02 -1.11
C LEU A 193 -16.24 0.05 0.42
N CYS A 194 -16.97 -0.81 1.12
CA CYS A 194 -16.94 -0.87 2.58
C CYS A 194 -15.60 -1.42 3.12
N ASP A 195 -14.92 -2.29 2.37
CA ASP A 195 -13.63 -2.86 2.76
C ASP A 195 -12.46 -1.87 2.62
N ASN A 196 -12.71 -0.72 1.99
CA ASN A 196 -11.71 0.33 1.85
C ASN A 196 -11.50 1.05 3.18
N GLY A 197 -10.54 0.55 3.96
CA GLY A 197 -10.03 1.18 5.18
C GLY A 197 -8.86 2.14 4.97
N ASN A 198 -8.31 2.26 3.75
CA ASN A 198 -7.12 3.07 3.49
C ASN A 198 -7.41 4.57 3.68
N ARG A 199 -6.97 5.13 4.82
CA ARG A 199 -7.10 6.55 5.16
C ARG A 199 -5.75 7.25 5.27
N CYS A 200 -5.76 8.55 5.01
CA CYS A 200 -4.65 9.41 5.32
C CYS A 200 -4.54 9.55 6.85
N ALA A 201 -3.41 9.14 7.42
CA ALA A 201 -3.17 9.24 8.85
C ALA A 201 -3.28 10.67 9.40
N ARG A 202 -3.13 11.68 8.55
CA ARG A 202 -3.24 13.09 8.94
C ARG A 202 -4.67 13.62 9.00
N CYS A 203 -5.46 13.40 7.94
CA CYS A 203 -6.78 14.01 7.81
C CYS A 203 -7.96 13.03 7.93
N GLY A 204 -7.69 11.73 8.03
CA GLY A 204 -8.73 10.70 8.05
C GLY A 204 -9.48 10.52 6.72
N GLY A 205 -9.18 11.31 5.69
CA GLY A 205 -9.76 11.18 4.35
C GLY A 205 -9.26 9.93 3.62
N ARG A 206 -10.03 9.42 2.65
CA ARG A 206 -9.65 8.26 1.84
C ARG A 206 -8.41 8.55 1.00
N LEU A 207 -7.48 7.59 0.94
CA LEU A 207 -6.30 7.69 0.06
C LEU A 207 -6.64 7.44 -1.41
N SER A 208 -7.67 6.63 -1.65
CA SER A 208 -8.24 6.34 -2.97
C SER A 208 -9.73 6.02 -2.80
N GLU A 209 -10.52 6.13 -3.86
CA GLU A 209 -11.94 5.79 -3.86
C GLU A 209 -12.17 4.32 -3.47
N ARG A 210 -11.30 3.43 -3.95
CA ARG A 210 -11.31 1.98 -3.74
C ARG A 210 -10.12 1.56 -2.86
N LYS A 211 -10.21 0.37 -2.25
CA LYS A 211 -9.13 -0.20 -1.41
C LYS A 211 -7.85 -0.33 -2.24
N LEU A 212 -6.71 0.04 -1.65
CA LEU A 212 -5.39 -0.06 -2.27
C LEU A 212 -4.90 -1.51 -2.28
N ASN A 213 -4.12 -1.87 -3.30
CA ASN A 213 -3.61 -3.23 -3.54
C ASN A 213 -4.70 -4.29 -3.52
N ALA A 214 -5.87 -3.96 -4.06
CA ALA A 214 -7.07 -4.78 -3.99
C ALA A 214 -7.82 -4.76 -5.32
N ASN A 215 -8.65 -5.77 -5.54
CA ASN A 215 -9.45 -5.88 -6.75
C ASN A 215 -10.89 -5.44 -6.52
N TYR A 216 -11.53 -4.95 -7.56
CA TYR A 216 -12.97 -4.74 -7.62
C TYR A 216 -13.53 -5.27 -8.95
N TYR A 217 -14.78 -5.74 -8.92
CA TYR A 217 -15.48 -6.16 -10.12
C TYR A 217 -16.28 -5.00 -10.71
N LYS A 218 -16.22 -4.83 -12.03
CA LYS A 218 -16.94 -3.76 -12.74
C LYS A 218 -17.98 -4.36 -13.69
N PRO A 219 -19.27 -4.39 -13.30
CA PRO A 219 -20.31 -5.05 -14.10
C PRO A 219 -20.46 -4.49 -15.52
N ALA A 220 -20.18 -3.20 -15.72
CA ALA A 220 -20.32 -2.54 -17.00
C ALA A 220 -19.42 -3.12 -18.11
N ASP A 221 -18.26 -3.69 -17.74
CA ASP A 221 -17.35 -4.33 -18.69
C ASP A 221 -17.08 -5.80 -18.37
N GLY A 222 -17.64 -6.33 -17.27
CA GLY A 222 -17.50 -7.73 -16.88
C GLY A 222 -16.11 -8.11 -16.39
N ASN A 223 -15.26 -7.14 -16.03
CA ASN A 223 -13.87 -7.41 -15.64
C ASN A 223 -13.59 -7.16 -14.16
N ILE A 224 -12.54 -7.84 -13.68
CA ILE A 224 -11.89 -7.57 -12.40
C ILE A 224 -10.75 -6.58 -12.63
N TRP A 225 -10.83 -5.45 -11.96
CA TRP A 225 -9.86 -4.37 -12.01
C TRP A 225 -9.04 -4.33 -10.72
N HIS A 226 -7.76 -4.00 -10.82
CA HIS A 226 -6.86 -3.87 -9.68
C HIS A 226 -6.55 -2.41 -9.39
N VAL A 227 -6.60 -2.03 -8.11
CA VAL A 227 -6.26 -0.68 -7.64
C VAL A 227 -4.86 -0.74 -7.06
N PRO A 228 -3.83 -0.24 -7.78
CA PRO A 228 -2.46 -0.31 -7.29
C PRO A 228 -2.26 0.62 -6.10
N GLY A 229 -1.37 0.25 -5.17
CA GLY A 229 -1.11 1.06 -3.98
C GLY A 229 -0.55 2.45 -4.25
N PHE A 230 0.10 2.67 -5.41
CA PHE A 230 0.52 4.00 -5.83
C PHE A 230 -0.67 4.95 -6.14
N ALA A 231 -1.90 4.45 -6.25
CA ALA A 231 -3.09 5.30 -6.33
C ALA A 231 -3.23 6.21 -5.10
N ALA A 232 -2.66 5.83 -3.95
CA ALA A 232 -2.60 6.66 -2.74
C ALA A 232 -1.91 8.02 -2.94
N LEU A 233 -1.03 8.12 -3.95
CA LEU A 233 -0.23 9.31 -4.20
C LEU A 233 -1.06 10.49 -4.73
N GLY A 234 -2.25 10.22 -5.27
CA GLY A 234 -3.19 11.26 -5.71
C GLY A 234 -3.90 11.97 -4.56
N HIS A 235 -3.83 11.45 -3.33
CA HIS A 235 -4.50 12.05 -2.18
C HIS A 235 -3.92 13.42 -1.83
N GLN A 236 -4.79 14.41 -1.70
CA GLN A 236 -4.46 15.74 -1.19
C GLN A 236 -5.29 15.99 0.07
N CYS A 237 -4.63 16.29 1.19
CA CYS A 237 -5.37 16.70 2.38
C CYS A 237 -5.99 18.07 2.12
N VAL A 238 -7.29 18.19 2.38
CA VAL A 238 -7.96 19.49 2.45
C VAL A 238 -7.44 20.23 3.68
N PRO A 239 -7.02 21.50 3.57
CA PRO A 239 -6.63 22.30 4.72
C PRO A 239 -7.81 22.46 5.68
N GLY A 240 -7.68 21.99 6.93
CA GLY A 240 -8.70 22.16 7.97
C GLY A 240 -9.21 20.85 8.59
N ASP A 241 -9.17 19.76 7.83
CA ASP A 241 -9.56 18.42 8.32
C ASP A 241 -8.45 17.79 9.16
N ALA A 242 -8.11 18.41 10.30
CA ALA A 242 -7.44 17.66 11.35
C ALA A 242 -8.47 16.71 11.96
N MET A 243 -8.08 15.46 12.21
CA MET A 243 -8.81 14.67 13.20
C MET A 243 -8.79 15.48 14.50
N VAL A 244 -9.96 15.97 14.91
CA VAL A 244 -10.20 16.43 16.27
C VAL A 244 -10.02 15.20 17.13
N SER A 245 -8.84 15.07 17.72
CA SER A 245 -8.54 14.08 18.77
C SER A 245 -9.39 14.36 19.99
#